data_AF-R1EI45-F1
#
_entry.id   AF-R1EI45-F1
#
_cell.length_a   1.000
_cell.length_b   1.000
_cell.length_c   1.000
_cell.angle_alpha   90.00
_cell.angle_beta   90.00
_cell.angle_gamma   90.00
#
_symmetry.space_group_name_H-M   'P 1'
#
loop_
_entity.id
_entity.type
_entity.pdbx_description
1 polymer ?
#
loop_
_entity_poly.entity_id
_entity_poly.type
_entity_poly.pdbx_seq_one_letter_code
_entity_poly.pdbx_strand_id
1 'polypeptide(L)'
;MSHRGLVTNMTSPTSSLATRLASLSDQNKQTVQLIHRLAKLQFQPGSTPLDGEEGDVRVELSSEIHDSLKLQEEELELLRQEVDEITTGGALGSKTKDSERERDKSRLSIQVARLGEDFKQARSQFRKAQLQAKRNAEAAKQKERELLFAGIQEGNTTTTAGRRRGGTEKLTQDEIVANASSDVTAALRRTHQLMTSELSRSRFAQETLDQSTAALAELGEKYTDLSSLLANSKTLVNSLLRSNKSDTWYLETTLYILLTTITWLLFRRLLYGPLWWFAWLPLKFAYKFLFSILAAVGLAGGAAPTHALSSQAATLSSSSLIVQPSASNQAHRRMPDQQPHFVPAGAGGAGVKRGDPQQQEDPSQPGSVSQQVGQMAEAAAASGGDAPRQGEDVPRRGDGEPLVESDKPRNPKKRMWDENAERAKYEAQQQEEQQRQRDEL
;
A
#
# COMPACT_ATOMS: atom_id res chain seq x y z
N MET A 1 42.14 0.82 -64.61
CA MET A 1 40.74 0.60 -64.18
C MET A 1 40.74 -0.44 -63.08
N SER A 2 40.59 -0.04 -61.82
CA SER A 2 40.24 -0.98 -60.75
C SER A 2 39.40 -0.21 -59.76
N HIS A 3 38.08 -0.43 -59.85
CA HIS A 3 37.08 0.16 -58.98
C HIS A 3 37.37 -0.29 -57.54
N ARG A 4 37.89 0.64 -56.73
CA ARG A 4 37.76 0.55 -55.26
C ARG A 4 36.27 0.61 -54.96
N GLY A 5 35.67 -0.54 -54.70
CA GLY A 5 34.36 -0.63 -54.07
C GLY A 5 34.44 0.09 -52.72
N LEU A 6 33.71 1.20 -52.62
CA LEU A 6 33.39 1.83 -51.35
C LEU A 6 32.54 0.82 -50.57
N VAL A 7 33.17 0.03 -49.70
CA VAL A 7 32.46 -0.74 -48.68
C VAL A 7 31.93 0.30 -47.70
N THR A 8 30.68 0.69 -47.88
CA THR A 8 29.93 1.41 -46.87
C THR A 8 29.81 0.47 -45.66
N ASN A 9 30.59 0.77 -44.61
CA ASN A 9 30.46 0.13 -43.30
C ASN A 9 29.07 0.44 -42.75
N MET A 10 28.08 -0.37 -43.10
CA MET A 10 26.80 -0.42 -42.40
C MET A 10 27.08 -1.06 -41.04
N THR A 11 27.34 -0.22 -40.02
CA THR A 11 27.43 -0.66 -38.63
C THR A 11 26.19 -1.48 -38.30
N SER A 12 26.37 -2.74 -37.89
CA SER A 12 25.25 -3.61 -37.53
C SER A 12 24.47 -3.00 -36.36
N PRO A 13 23.13 -3.15 -36.30
CA PRO A 13 22.31 -2.51 -35.26
C PRO A 13 22.74 -2.87 -33.84
N THR A 14 23.29 -4.07 -33.64
CA THR A 14 23.88 -4.51 -32.36
C THR A 14 25.14 -3.75 -31.98
N SER A 15 25.96 -3.34 -32.96
CA SER A 15 27.20 -2.58 -32.73
C SER A 15 26.95 -1.11 -32.39
N SER A 16 25.92 -0.49 -32.99
CA SER A 16 25.50 0.86 -32.63
C SER A 16 24.93 0.89 -31.21
N LEU A 17 24.14 -0.11 -30.84
CA LEU A 17 23.62 -0.27 -29.47
C LEU A 17 24.73 -0.44 -28.43
N ALA A 18 25.71 -1.30 -28.71
CA ALA A 18 26.86 -1.50 -27.84
C ALA A 18 27.63 -0.18 -27.62
N THR A 19 27.77 0.65 -28.65
CA THR A 19 28.44 1.95 -28.57
C THR A 19 27.65 2.94 -27.72
N ARG A 20 26.32 3.00 -27.88
CA ARG A 20 25.44 3.83 -27.04
C ARG A 20 25.45 3.39 -25.58
N LEU A 21 25.39 2.08 -25.31
CA LEU A 21 25.51 1.54 -23.95
C LEU A 21 26.86 1.86 -23.31
N ALA A 22 27.95 1.82 -24.08
CA ALA A 22 29.27 2.22 -23.60
C ALA A 22 29.30 3.72 -23.26
N SER A 23 28.78 4.58 -24.15
CA SER A 23 28.62 6.02 -23.90
C SER A 23 27.81 6.30 -22.64
N LEU A 24 26.64 5.68 -22.49
CA LEU A 24 25.78 5.82 -21.31
C LEU A 24 26.51 5.37 -20.03
N SER A 25 27.31 4.30 -20.10
CA SER A 25 28.12 3.85 -18.98
C SER A 25 29.20 4.87 -18.58
N ASP A 26 29.81 5.55 -19.55
CA ASP A 26 30.83 6.57 -19.30
C ASP A 26 30.21 7.86 -18.74
N GLN A 27 29.04 8.26 -19.25
CA GLN A 27 28.27 9.37 -18.68
C GLN A 27 27.86 9.07 -17.23
N ASN A 28 27.40 7.85 -16.92
CA ASN A 28 27.08 7.47 -15.55
C ASN A 28 28.31 7.57 -14.63
N LYS A 29 29.50 7.16 -15.08
CA LYS A 29 30.75 7.35 -14.31
C LYS A 29 31.03 8.82 -14.03
N GLN A 30 30.79 9.71 -15.00
CA GLN A 30 30.92 11.17 -14.80
C GLN A 30 29.93 11.67 -13.74
N THR A 31 28.66 11.26 -13.83
CA THR A 31 27.64 11.60 -12.82
C THR A 31 28.02 11.12 -11.42
N VAL A 32 28.56 9.90 -11.29
CA VAL A 32 29.07 9.36 -10.01
C VAL A 32 30.23 10.19 -9.45
N GLN A 33 31.11 10.72 -10.31
CA GLN A 33 32.16 11.65 -9.86
C GLN A 33 31.58 12.96 -9.34
N LEU A 34 30.55 13.50 -9.98
CA LEU A 34 29.82 14.69 -9.51
C LEU A 34 29.13 14.42 -8.17
N ILE A 35 28.50 13.25 -8.00
CA ILE A 35 27.90 12.82 -6.72
C ILE A 35 28.96 12.80 -5.61
N HIS A 36 30.15 12.27 -5.88
CA HIS A 36 31.24 12.27 -4.90
C HIS A 36 31.74 13.68 -4.59
N ARG A 37 31.79 14.55 -5.59
CA ARG A 37 32.12 15.97 -5.42
C ARG A 37 31.09 16.68 -4.53
N LEU A 38 29.80 16.42 -4.75
CA LEU A 38 28.72 16.95 -3.91
C LEU A 38 28.84 16.47 -2.46
N ALA A 39 29.11 15.18 -2.24
CA ALA A 39 29.27 14.62 -0.91
C ALA A 39 30.46 15.21 -0.15
N LYS A 40 31.56 15.51 -0.86
CA LYS A 40 32.79 16.09 -0.29
C LYS A 40 32.79 17.61 -0.22
N LEU A 41 31.74 18.27 -0.69
CA LEU A 41 31.67 19.72 -0.68
C LEU A 41 31.65 20.22 0.78
N GLN A 42 32.65 21.03 1.14
CA GLN A 42 32.75 21.70 2.42
C GLN A 42 32.52 23.19 2.20
N PHE A 43 31.75 23.82 3.08
CA PHE A 43 31.45 25.24 3.01
C PHE A 43 32.34 26.00 3.98
N GLN A 44 32.89 27.13 3.50
CA GLN A 44 33.58 28.09 4.35
C GLN A 44 32.50 28.91 5.08
N PRO A 45 32.63 29.20 6.40
CA PRO A 45 31.68 30.09 7.08
C PRO A 45 31.55 31.43 6.33
N GLY A 46 30.32 31.87 6.07
CA GLY A 46 30.03 33.07 5.26
C GLY A 46 29.98 32.90 3.74
N SER A 47 30.25 31.71 3.18
CA SER A 47 30.21 31.48 1.71
C SER A 47 28.86 30.95 1.20
N THR A 48 27.88 30.76 2.07
CA THR A 48 26.53 30.32 1.67
C THR A 48 25.59 31.53 1.65
N PRO A 49 24.95 31.86 0.52
CA PRO A 49 23.97 32.94 0.48
C PRO A 49 22.81 32.65 1.44
N LEU A 50 22.32 33.71 2.11
CA LEU A 50 21.22 33.64 3.06
C LEU A 50 19.91 33.20 2.39
N ASP A 51 19.76 33.50 1.10
CA ASP A 51 18.51 33.35 0.35
C ASP A 51 18.34 31.99 -0.35
N GLY A 52 19.31 31.08 -0.22
CA GLY A 52 19.14 29.64 -0.51
C GLY A 52 18.85 29.21 -1.95
N GLU A 53 18.53 30.11 -2.87
CA GLU A 53 18.01 29.76 -4.21
C GLU A 53 18.99 30.04 -5.36
N GLU A 54 19.76 31.14 -5.35
CA GLU A 54 20.65 31.50 -6.45
C GLU A 54 22.11 31.63 -5.98
N GLY A 55 23.01 30.82 -6.56
CA GLY A 55 24.46 30.92 -6.37
C GLY A 55 25.09 29.99 -5.32
N ASP A 56 24.31 29.11 -4.68
CA ASP A 56 24.90 28.06 -3.84
C ASP A 56 25.37 26.91 -4.76
N VAL A 57 26.69 26.73 -4.85
CA VAL A 57 27.36 25.66 -5.63
C VAL A 57 26.77 24.27 -5.32
N ARG A 58 26.23 24.05 -4.10
CA ARG A 58 25.50 22.82 -3.76
C ARG A 58 24.25 22.63 -4.60
N VAL A 59 23.45 23.68 -4.75
CA VAL A 59 22.15 23.65 -5.43
C VAL A 59 22.38 23.44 -6.92
N GLU A 60 23.30 24.18 -7.51
CA GLU A 60 23.70 24.03 -8.93
C GLU A 60 24.22 22.62 -9.23
N LEU A 61 25.15 22.11 -8.41
CA LEU A 61 25.68 20.76 -8.59
C LEU A 61 24.60 19.69 -8.35
N SER A 62 23.66 19.94 -7.43
CA SER A 62 22.54 19.03 -7.18
C SER A 62 21.54 19.01 -8.33
N SER A 63 21.24 20.16 -8.96
CA SER A 63 20.37 20.22 -10.13
C SER A 63 21.04 19.57 -11.35
N GLU A 64 22.32 19.84 -11.59
CA GLU A 64 23.08 19.21 -12.68
C GLU A 64 23.13 17.68 -12.56
N ILE A 65 23.37 17.16 -11.34
CA ILE A 65 23.32 15.71 -11.09
C ILE A 65 21.89 15.16 -11.28
N HIS A 66 20.87 15.90 -10.85
CA HIS A 66 19.49 15.45 -10.99
C HIS A 66 19.08 15.34 -12.46
N ASP A 67 19.37 16.38 -13.26
CA ASP A 67 19.05 16.44 -14.68
C ASP A 67 19.83 15.39 -15.46
N SER A 68 21.14 15.22 -15.18
CA SER A 68 21.95 14.18 -15.81
C SER A 68 21.46 12.77 -15.48
N LEU A 69 21.12 12.46 -14.23
CA LEU A 69 20.53 11.16 -13.87
C LEU A 69 19.19 10.92 -14.57
N LYS A 70 18.35 11.95 -14.70
CA LYS A 70 17.06 11.84 -15.38
C LYS A 70 17.24 11.55 -16.87
N LEU A 71 18.09 12.31 -17.55
CA LEU A 71 18.40 12.10 -18.97
C LEU A 71 18.98 10.70 -19.22
N GLN A 72 19.88 10.24 -18.35
CA GLN A 72 20.48 8.91 -18.45
C GLN A 72 19.47 7.77 -18.20
N GLU A 73 18.52 7.95 -17.27
CA GLU A 73 17.43 7.00 -17.04
C GLU A 73 16.50 6.90 -18.26
N GLU A 74 16.16 8.03 -18.89
CA GLU A 74 15.37 8.08 -20.13
C GLU A 74 16.12 7.39 -21.29
N GLU A 75 17.43 7.62 -21.45
CA GLU A 75 18.25 6.95 -22.47
C GLU A 75 18.34 5.43 -22.21
N LEU A 76 18.44 5.00 -20.95
CA LEU A 76 18.41 3.57 -20.61
C LEU A 76 17.08 2.94 -21.00
N GLU A 77 15.96 3.61 -20.73
CA GLU A 77 14.64 3.09 -21.06
C GLU A 77 14.47 2.89 -22.58
N LEU A 78 14.93 3.87 -23.37
CA LEU A 78 14.99 3.75 -24.83
C LEU A 78 15.87 2.58 -25.27
N LEU A 79 17.09 2.46 -24.73
CA LEU A 79 18.02 1.37 -25.07
C LEU A 79 17.48 0.00 -24.65
N ARG A 80 16.76 -0.08 -23.53
CA ARG A 80 16.08 -1.29 -23.08
C ARG A 80 15.00 -1.69 -24.08
N GLN A 81 14.20 -0.74 -24.55
CA GLN A 81 13.18 -0.99 -25.57
C GLN A 81 13.80 -1.45 -26.90
N GLU A 82 14.88 -0.81 -27.36
CA GLU A 82 15.61 -1.21 -28.57
C GLU A 82 16.19 -2.64 -28.44
N VAL A 83 16.68 -3.02 -27.24
CA VAL A 83 17.14 -4.40 -26.96
C VAL A 83 15.98 -5.38 -26.89
N ASP A 84 14.86 -5.01 -26.28
CA ASP A 84 13.65 -5.83 -26.21
C ASP A 84 13.05 -6.06 -27.60
N GLU A 85 13.10 -5.08 -28.51
CA GLU A 85 12.68 -5.23 -29.90
C GLU A 85 13.58 -6.20 -30.68
N ILE A 86 14.90 -6.15 -30.49
CA ILE A 86 15.85 -7.07 -31.15
C ILE A 86 15.75 -8.50 -30.60
N THR A 87 15.43 -8.65 -29.31
CA THR A 87 15.24 -9.96 -28.68
C THR A 87 13.91 -10.59 -29.12
N THR A 88 12.80 -9.83 -29.09
CA THR A 88 11.46 -10.32 -29.47
C THR A 88 11.28 -10.46 -30.99
N GLY A 89 11.80 -9.53 -31.79
CA GLY A 89 11.71 -9.54 -33.25
C GLY A 89 12.50 -10.68 -33.92
N GLY A 90 13.38 -11.36 -33.18
CA GLY A 90 14.13 -12.53 -33.67
C GLY A 90 13.37 -13.86 -33.63
N ALA A 91 12.26 -13.94 -32.89
CA ALA A 91 11.58 -15.22 -32.64
C ALA A 91 10.83 -15.79 -33.86
N LEU A 92 10.60 -15.01 -34.92
CA LEU A 92 9.73 -15.40 -36.04
C LEU A 92 10.43 -15.99 -37.29
N GLY A 93 11.77 -16.11 -37.33
CA GLY A 93 12.40 -16.99 -38.33
C GLY A 93 13.85 -16.74 -38.70
N SER A 94 14.80 -17.50 -38.14
CA SER A 94 16.09 -17.80 -38.80
C SER A 94 16.96 -18.87 -38.10
N LYS A 95 16.41 -20.04 -37.77
CA LYS A 95 17.02 -21.11 -36.92
C LYS A 95 18.48 -21.55 -37.15
N THR A 96 19.19 -21.11 -38.19
CA THR A 96 20.52 -21.64 -38.57
C THR A 96 21.64 -20.60 -38.57
N LYS A 97 21.36 -19.29 -38.45
CA LYS A 97 22.38 -18.22 -38.35
C LYS A 97 22.31 -17.44 -37.03
N ASP A 98 21.51 -17.94 -36.08
CA ASP A 98 21.13 -17.24 -34.86
C ASP A 98 22.14 -17.37 -33.71
N SER A 99 23.01 -18.38 -33.68
CA SER A 99 23.85 -18.65 -32.49
C SER A 99 24.78 -17.50 -32.09
N GLU A 100 25.44 -16.83 -33.04
CA GLU A 100 26.31 -15.69 -32.74
C GLU A 100 25.51 -14.44 -32.37
N ARG A 101 24.42 -14.18 -33.09
CA ARG A 101 23.54 -13.04 -32.80
C ARG A 101 22.84 -13.18 -31.45
N GLU A 102 22.46 -14.38 -31.06
CA GLU A 102 21.87 -14.71 -29.76
C GLU A 102 22.87 -14.47 -28.61
N ARG A 103 24.14 -14.79 -28.82
CA ARG A 103 25.22 -14.49 -27.85
C ARG A 103 25.43 -12.98 -27.69
N ASP A 104 25.37 -12.23 -28.78
CA ASP A 104 25.51 -10.77 -28.70
C ASP A 104 24.27 -10.11 -28.08
N LYS A 105 23.07 -10.60 -28.37
CA LYS A 105 21.82 -10.16 -27.72
C LYS A 105 21.84 -10.40 -26.20
N SER A 106 22.24 -11.60 -25.78
CA SER A 106 22.33 -11.94 -24.36
C SER A 106 23.41 -11.12 -23.63
N ARG A 107 24.52 -10.79 -24.30
CA ARG A 107 25.52 -9.85 -23.75
C ARG A 107 24.95 -8.44 -23.57
N LEU A 108 24.22 -7.94 -24.57
CA LEU A 108 23.59 -6.62 -24.51
C LEU A 108 22.53 -6.55 -23.40
N SER A 109 21.68 -7.58 -23.26
CA SER A 109 20.65 -7.60 -22.21
C SER A 109 21.27 -7.65 -20.80
N ILE A 110 22.36 -8.40 -20.62
CA ILE A 110 23.12 -8.40 -19.35
C ILE A 110 23.72 -7.02 -19.07
N GLN A 111 24.27 -6.36 -20.09
CA GLN A 111 24.86 -5.02 -19.93
C GLN A 111 23.80 -3.97 -19.57
N VAL A 112 22.61 -4.01 -20.19
CA VAL A 112 21.47 -3.14 -19.84
C VAL A 112 21.00 -3.40 -18.41
N ALA A 113 20.86 -4.67 -18.01
CA ALA A 113 20.44 -5.03 -16.67
C ALA A 113 21.43 -4.55 -15.60
N ARG A 114 22.74 -4.69 -15.88
CA ARG A 114 23.81 -4.18 -15.02
C ARG A 114 23.76 -2.66 -14.89
N LEU A 115 23.65 -1.94 -16.01
CA LEU A 115 23.54 -0.48 -16.00
C LEU A 115 22.31 -0.01 -15.24
N GLY A 116 21.17 -0.70 -15.38
CA GLY A 116 19.96 -0.39 -14.62
C GLY A 116 20.14 -0.51 -13.10
N GLU A 117 20.95 -1.46 -12.64
CA GLU A 117 21.32 -1.55 -11.22
C GLU A 117 22.30 -0.45 -10.82
N ASP A 118 23.29 -0.14 -11.66
CA ASP A 118 24.25 0.95 -11.43
C ASP A 118 23.53 2.31 -11.28
N PHE A 119 22.47 2.58 -12.06
CA PHE A 119 21.67 3.81 -11.93
C PHE A 119 20.86 3.87 -10.63
N LYS A 120 20.28 2.75 -10.18
CA LYS A 120 19.62 2.69 -8.86
C LYS A 120 20.60 2.97 -7.73
N GLN A 121 21.82 2.42 -7.84
CA GLN A 121 22.89 2.69 -6.89
C GLN A 121 23.31 4.16 -6.93
N ALA A 122 23.49 4.75 -8.12
CA ALA A 122 23.80 6.16 -8.28
C ALA A 122 22.72 7.07 -7.66
N ARG A 123 21.43 6.79 -7.88
CA ARG A 123 20.29 7.47 -7.23
C ARG A 123 20.37 7.40 -5.70
N SER A 124 20.65 6.22 -5.15
CA SER A 124 20.80 6.02 -3.70
C SER A 124 22.00 6.80 -3.15
N GLN A 125 23.13 6.78 -3.84
CA GLN A 125 24.33 7.54 -3.47
C GLN A 125 24.09 9.05 -3.57
N PHE A 126 23.38 9.53 -4.59
CA PHE A 126 23.01 10.93 -4.75
C PHE A 126 22.17 11.43 -3.58
N ARG A 127 21.15 10.68 -3.16
CA ARG A 127 20.34 11.04 -1.98
C ARG A 127 21.18 11.14 -0.71
N LYS A 128 22.14 10.22 -0.52
CA LYS A 128 23.09 10.28 0.61
C LYS A 128 24.01 11.49 0.51
N ALA A 129 24.53 11.79 -0.68
CA ALA A 129 25.39 12.93 -0.95
C ALA A 129 24.66 14.26 -0.72
N GLN A 130 23.39 14.38 -1.13
CA GLN A 130 22.57 15.56 -0.84
C GLN A 130 22.39 15.78 0.66
N LEU A 131 22.08 14.73 1.41
CA LEU A 131 21.95 14.82 2.87
C LEU A 131 23.27 15.18 3.54
N GLN A 132 24.40 14.64 3.06
CA GLN A 132 25.73 14.97 3.56
C GLN A 132 26.09 16.43 3.25
N ALA A 133 25.87 16.90 2.02
CA ALA A 133 26.11 18.29 1.64
C ALA A 133 25.23 19.25 2.45
N LYS A 134 23.97 18.90 2.71
CA LYS A 134 23.08 19.68 3.58
C LYS A 134 23.62 19.76 5.00
N ARG A 135 24.04 18.63 5.59
CA ARG A 135 24.66 18.60 6.93
C ARG A 135 25.93 19.44 7.00
N ASN A 136 26.77 19.38 5.96
CA ASN A 136 28.00 20.19 5.89
C ASN A 136 27.67 21.69 5.81
N ALA A 137 26.64 22.08 5.07
CA ALA A 137 26.18 23.47 4.98
C ALA A 137 25.64 23.97 6.32
N GLU A 138 24.82 23.15 7.00
CA GLU A 138 24.29 23.48 8.33
C GLU A 138 25.41 23.60 9.37
N ALA A 139 26.39 22.69 9.35
CA ALA A 139 27.56 22.78 10.22
C ALA A 139 28.39 24.05 9.98
N ALA A 140 28.53 24.49 8.73
CA ALA A 140 29.19 25.75 8.41
C ALA A 140 28.40 26.97 8.90
N LYS A 141 27.07 26.98 8.74
CA LYS A 141 26.18 28.02 9.27
C LYS A 141 26.20 28.09 10.80
N GLN A 142 26.31 26.94 11.48
CA GLN A 142 26.44 26.89 12.94
C GLN A 142 27.77 27.51 13.40
N LYS A 143 28.88 27.16 12.73
CA LYS A 143 30.20 27.76 13.02
C LYS A 143 30.21 29.27 12.80
N GLU A 144 29.53 29.78 11.77
CA GLU A 144 29.37 31.22 11.57
C GLU A 144 28.63 31.88 12.74
N ARG A 145 27.51 31.28 13.19
CA ARG A 145 26.79 31.77 14.36
C ARG A 145 27.66 31.77 15.61
N GLU A 146 28.40 30.69 15.86
CA GLU A 146 29.32 30.59 16.99
C GLU A 146 30.41 31.67 16.95
N LEU A 147 30.98 31.96 15.77
CA LEU A 147 31.96 33.04 15.61
C LEU A 147 31.35 34.42 15.84
N LEU A 148 30.12 34.67 15.39
CA LEU A 148 29.41 35.92 15.65
C LEU A 148 29.06 36.08 17.14
N PHE A 149 28.61 35.01 17.79
CA PHE A 149 28.32 35.00 19.22
C PHE A 149 29.59 35.17 20.07
N ALA A 150 30.70 34.52 19.68
CA ALA A 150 32.00 34.72 20.32
C ALA A 150 32.48 36.17 20.22
N GLY A 151 32.32 36.81 19.05
CA GLY A 151 32.64 38.22 18.87
C GLY A 151 31.80 39.18 19.74
N ILE A 152 30.54 38.84 19.99
CA ILE A 152 29.66 39.60 20.91
C ILE A 152 30.05 39.34 22.38
N GLN A 153 30.42 38.11 22.72
CA GLN A 153 30.82 37.74 24.08
C GLN A 153 32.18 38.34 24.47
N GLU A 154 33.14 38.39 23.54
CA GLU A 154 34.41 39.11 23.69
C GLU A 154 34.17 40.65 23.73
N GLY A 155 33.25 41.16 22.91
CA GLY A 155 32.82 42.57 22.91
C GLY A 155 32.05 43.03 24.15
N ASN A 156 31.57 42.12 25.01
CA ASN A 156 30.88 42.48 26.26
C ASN A 156 31.83 42.67 27.46
N THR A 157 33.15 42.63 27.25
CA THR A 157 34.14 43.04 28.26
C THR A 157 34.70 44.44 28.02
N THR A 158 34.39 45.07 26.88
CA THR A 158 34.83 46.43 26.56
C THR A 158 33.74 47.11 25.74
N THR A 159 33.09 48.17 26.26
CA THR A 159 32.27 49.21 25.56
C THR A 159 30.81 49.46 25.98
N THR A 160 30.43 49.26 27.25
CA THR A 160 29.18 49.89 27.77
C THR A 160 29.28 50.50 29.18
N ALA A 161 30.49 50.77 29.66
CA ALA A 161 30.71 51.57 30.88
C ALA A 161 30.90 53.08 30.58
N GLY A 162 30.16 53.60 29.59
CA GLY A 162 30.50 54.86 28.93
C GLY A 162 29.45 55.95 28.91
N ARG A 163 28.37 55.90 29.73
CA ARG A 163 27.51 57.08 29.92
C ARG A 163 26.52 56.90 31.07
N ARG A 164 26.92 57.26 32.30
CA ARG A 164 26.03 57.74 33.38
C ARG A 164 26.81 57.91 34.68
N ARG A 165 27.42 59.08 34.86
CA ARG A 165 27.49 59.77 36.17
C ARG A 165 28.07 61.17 35.96
N GLY A 166 27.19 62.09 35.55
CA GLY A 166 27.40 63.52 35.79
C GLY A 166 27.08 63.80 37.26
N GLY A 167 27.92 64.62 37.89
CA GLY A 167 28.05 64.77 39.34
C GLY A 167 26.77 65.20 40.06
N THR A 168 26.57 64.60 41.23
CA THR A 168 25.66 65.09 42.27
C THR A 168 26.41 66.11 43.13
N GLU A 169 26.49 67.36 42.67
CA GLU A 169 26.83 68.49 43.53
C GLU A 169 25.53 69.23 43.90
N LYS A 170 25.06 68.99 45.13
CA LYS A 170 24.13 69.83 45.92
C LYS A 170 23.23 70.79 45.11
N LEU A 171 22.31 70.23 44.33
CA LEU A 171 21.27 70.99 43.65
C LEU A 171 20.31 71.58 44.69
N THR A 172 20.00 72.87 44.54
CA THR A 172 19.00 73.57 45.35
C THR A 172 17.61 72.98 45.08
N GLN A 173 16.68 73.13 46.02
CA GLN A 173 15.37 72.46 45.98
C GLN A 173 14.58 72.78 44.70
N ASP A 174 14.75 73.97 44.13
CA ASP A 174 14.14 74.38 42.86
C ASP A 174 14.71 73.64 41.65
N GLU A 175 16.01 73.32 41.66
CA GLU A 175 16.67 72.60 40.56
C GLU A 175 16.33 71.09 40.60
N ILE A 176 16.08 70.53 41.79
CA ILE A 176 15.54 69.17 41.96
C ILE A 176 14.11 69.10 41.40
N VAL A 177 13.28 70.12 41.67
CA VAL A 177 11.91 70.19 41.14
C VAL A 177 11.91 70.39 39.61
N ALA A 178 12.81 71.21 39.08
CA ALA A 178 12.98 71.39 37.64
C ALA A 178 13.48 70.11 36.95
N ASN A 179 14.44 69.39 37.55
CA ASN A 179 14.94 68.13 37.03
C ASN A 179 13.89 67.00 37.13
N ALA A 180 13.10 66.96 38.19
CA ALA A 180 11.96 66.05 38.30
C ALA A 180 10.90 66.31 37.22
N SER A 181 10.62 67.58 36.91
CA SER A 181 9.70 67.95 35.82
C SER A 181 10.26 67.56 34.45
N SER A 182 11.57 67.73 34.26
CA SER A 182 12.29 67.28 33.06
C SER A 182 12.25 65.76 32.91
N ASP A 183 12.43 65.01 34.00
CA ASP A 183 12.39 63.54 34.00
C ASP A 183 10.97 63.00 33.78
N VAL A 184 9.94 63.63 34.34
CA VAL A 184 8.53 63.31 34.00
C VAL A 184 8.26 63.58 32.52
N THR A 185 8.75 64.70 31.98
CA THR A 185 8.59 65.01 30.55
C THR A 185 9.39 64.03 29.67
N ALA A 186 10.57 63.60 30.10
CA ALA A 186 11.38 62.59 29.42
C ALA A 186 10.71 61.21 29.49
N ALA A 187 10.11 60.85 30.62
CA ALA A 187 9.34 59.63 30.80
C ALA A 187 8.11 59.63 29.90
N LEU A 188 7.33 60.71 29.84
CA LEU A 188 6.16 60.84 28.95
C LEU A 188 6.54 60.77 27.47
N ARG A 189 7.67 61.37 27.07
CA ARG A 189 8.20 61.21 25.71
C ARG A 189 8.61 59.77 25.43
N ARG A 190 9.22 59.09 26.42
CA ARG A 190 9.61 57.69 26.32
C ARG A 190 8.38 56.77 26.22
N THR A 191 7.33 57.00 27.01
CA THR A 191 6.08 56.22 26.92
C THR A 191 5.37 56.47 25.60
N HIS A 192 5.37 57.71 25.09
CA HIS A 192 4.84 57.99 23.76
C HIS A 192 5.61 57.25 22.67
N GLN A 193 6.95 57.28 22.70
CA GLN A 193 7.77 56.50 21.77
C GLN A 193 7.48 55.00 21.87
N LEU A 194 7.35 54.47 23.09
CA LEU A 194 7.03 53.06 23.34
C LEU A 194 5.64 52.72 22.80
N MET A 195 4.63 53.56 23.06
CA MET A 195 3.26 53.39 22.55
C MET A 195 3.21 53.44 21.03
N THR A 196 3.94 54.36 20.38
CA THR A 196 4.03 54.39 18.90
C THR A 196 4.72 53.15 18.34
N SER A 197 5.75 52.63 19.04
CA SER A 197 6.45 51.42 18.62
C SER A 197 5.59 50.17 18.79
N GLU A 198 4.84 50.04 19.89
CA GLU A 198 3.91 48.92 20.13
C GLU A 198 2.70 48.99 19.21
N LEU A 199 2.22 50.20 18.86
CA LEU A 199 1.18 50.36 17.84
C LEU A 199 1.68 49.89 16.47
N SER A 200 2.92 50.24 16.08
CA SER A 200 3.51 49.76 14.81
C SER A 200 3.69 48.24 14.81
N ARG A 201 4.07 47.68 15.97
CA ARG A 201 4.22 46.23 16.17
C ARG A 201 2.88 45.50 16.13
N SER A 202 1.84 46.08 16.72
CA SER A 202 0.47 45.55 16.70
C SER A 202 -0.12 45.59 15.29
N ARG A 203 0.11 46.67 14.53
CA ARG A 203 -0.28 46.76 13.13
C ARG A 203 0.39 45.69 12.27
N PHE A 204 1.68 45.46 12.48
CA PHE A 204 2.38 44.38 11.78
C PHE A 204 1.86 42.99 12.18
N ALA A 205 1.54 42.78 13.45
CA ALA A 205 0.92 41.53 13.91
C ALA A 205 -0.47 41.31 13.30
N GLN A 206 -1.29 42.36 13.19
CA GLN A 206 -2.60 42.30 12.52
C GLN A 206 -2.45 41.97 11.04
N GLU A 207 -1.55 42.65 10.32
CA GLU A 207 -1.27 42.37 8.92
C GLU A 207 -0.79 40.91 8.72
N THR A 208 0.04 40.40 9.62
CA THR A 208 0.51 39.01 9.58
C THR A 208 -0.64 38.02 9.82
N LEU A 209 -1.55 38.33 10.76
CA LEU A 209 -2.72 37.49 11.01
C LEU A 209 -3.70 37.50 9.83
N ASP A 210 -3.92 38.65 9.21
CA ASP A 210 -4.76 38.78 8.02
C ASP A 210 -4.15 38.02 6.84
N GLN A 211 -2.83 38.15 6.62
CA GLN A 211 -2.10 37.36 5.62
C GLN A 211 -2.17 35.86 5.90
N SER A 212 -2.03 35.45 7.17
CA SER A 212 -2.15 34.03 7.54
C SER A 212 -3.57 33.50 7.33
N THR A 213 -4.59 34.33 7.54
CA THR A 213 -6.00 33.97 7.31
C THR A 213 -6.30 33.88 5.82
N ALA A 214 -5.77 34.81 5.01
CA ALA A 214 -5.85 34.76 3.56
C ALA A 214 -5.15 33.51 2.99
N ALA A 215 -3.96 33.17 3.49
CA ALA A 215 -3.25 31.96 3.11
C ALA A 215 -4.02 30.67 3.49
N LEU A 216 -4.69 30.66 4.66
CA LEU A 216 -5.57 29.55 5.05
C LEU A 216 -6.80 29.43 4.15
N ALA A 217 -7.38 30.55 3.72
CA ALA A 217 -8.50 30.56 2.78
C ALA A 217 -8.07 30.04 1.41
N GLU A 218 -6.92 30.49 0.89
CA GLU A 218 -6.35 29.98 -0.36
C GLU A 218 -6.08 28.48 -0.27
N LEU A 219 -5.50 28.00 0.84
CA LEU A 219 -5.26 26.57 1.03
C LEU A 219 -6.57 25.77 1.06
N GLY A 220 -7.65 26.33 1.63
CA GLY A 220 -8.99 25.74 1.57
C GLY A 220 -9.55 25.64 0.15
N GLU A 221 -9.32 26.66 -0.67
CA GLU A 221 -9.70 26.67 -2.09
C GLU A 221 -8.89 25.63 -2.88
N LYS A 222 -7.56 25.59 -2.71
CA LYS A 222 -6.69 24.55 -3.32
C LYS A 222 -7.11 23.15 -2.91
N TYR A 223 -7.52 22.93 -1.66
CA TYR A 223 -7.99 21.62 -1.20
C TYR A 223 -9.35 21.25 -1.81
N THR A 224 -10.22 22.24 -2.01
CA THR A 224 -11.51 22.05 -2.70
C THR A 224 -11.31 21.70 -4.17
N ASP A 225 -10.40 22.40 -4.85
CA ASP A 225 -9.99 22.11 -6.22
C ASP A 225 -9.38 20.72 -6.34
N LEU A 226 -8.47 20.35 -5.42
CA LEU A 226 -7.89 19.00 -5.37
C LEU A 226 -8.96 17.93 -5.16
N SER A 227 -9.95 18.19 -4.30
CA SER A 227 -11.08 17.27 -4.07
C SER A 227 -11.94 17.12 -5.34
N SER A 228 -12.18 18.20 -6.08
CA SER A 228 -12.87 18.18 -7.37
C SER A 228 -12.09 17.40 -8.42
N LEU A 229 -10.78 17.63 -8.53
CA LEU A 229 -9.89 16.86 -9.42
C LEU A 229 -9.84 15.38 -9.04
N LEU A 230 -9.76 15.07 -7.75
CA LEU A 230 -9.82 13.69 -7.25
C LEU A 230 -11.17 13.04 -7.55
N ALA A 231 -12.29 13.75 -7.38
CA ALA A 231 -13.61 13.26 -7.74
C ALA A 231 -13.71 12.96 -9.23
N ASN A 232 -13.21 13.85 -10.09
CA ASN A 232 -13.18 13.66 -11.54
C ASN A 232 -12.24 12.53 -11.95
N SER A 233 -11.08 12.39 -11.30
CA SER A 233 -10.18 11.26 -11.54
C SER A 233 -10.83 9.94 -11.12
N LYS A 234 -11.59 9.93 -10.02
CA LYS A 234 -12.29 8.75 -9.52
C LYS A 234 -13.45 8.36 -10.43
N THR A 235 -14.19 9.30 -10.99
CA THR A 235 -15.24 9.00 -11.97
C THR A 235 -14.64 8.45 -13.26
N LEU A 236 -13.53 9.00 -13.74
CA LEU A 236 -12.81 8.48 -14.90
C LEU A 236 -12.23 7.08 -14.65
N VAL A 237 -11.55 6.86 -13.52
CA VAL A 237 -11.02 5.55 -13.14
C VAL A 237 -12.15 4.55 -12.93
N ASN A 238 -13.27 4.95 -12.32
CA ASN A 238 -14.42 4.07 -12.15
C ASN A 238 -15.10 3.76 -13.49
N SER A 239 -15.14 4.71 -14.44
CA SER A 239 -15.63 4.49 -15.79
C SER A 239 -14.71 3.51 -16.55
N LEU A 240 -13.39 3.72 -16.50
CA LEU A 240 -12.41 2.83 -17.10
C LEU A 240 -12.44 1.44 -16.48
N LEU A 241 -12.47 1.34 -15.15
CA LEU A 241 -12.57 0.05 -14.45
C LEU A 241 -13.91 -0.62 -14.71
N ARG A 242 -15.02 0.12 -14.79
CA ARG A 242 -16.32 -0.47 -15.12
C ARG A 242 -16.31 -1.03 -16.54
N SER A 243 -15.71 -0.31 -17.50
CA SER A 243 -15.56 -0.73 -18.88
C SER A 243 -14.63 -1.95 -19.00
N ASN A 244 -13.45 -1.91 -18.39
CA ASN A 244 -12.50 -3.03 -18.44
C ASN A 244 -13.04 -4.27 -17.70
N LYS A 245 -13.78 -4.07 -16.60
CA LYS A 245 -14.36 -5.17 -15.81
C LYS A 245 -15.54 -5.82 -16.51
N SER A 246 -16.37 -5.08 -17.27
CA SER A 246 -17.40 -5.72 -18.09
C SER A 246 -16.79 -6.59 -19.17
N ASP A 247 -15.75 -6.12 -19.85
CA ASP A 247 -15.12 -6.85 -20.93
C ASP A 247 -14.41 -8.11 -20.42
N THR A 248 -13.71 -7.99 -19.28
CA THR A 248 -13.06 -9.14 -18.64
C THR A 248 -14.08 -10.17 -18.17
N TRP A 249 -15.24 -9.76 -17.65
CA TRP A 249 -16.27 -10.70 -17.19
C TRP A 249 -16.96 -11.43 -18.36
N TYR A 250 -17.19 -10.77 -19.49
CA TYR A 250 -17.70 -11.43 -20.71
C TYR A 250 -16.68 -12.40 -21.31
N LEU A 251 -15.40 -12.04 -21.35
CA LEU A 251 -14.35 -12.94 -21.83
C LEU A 251 -14.15 -14.13 -20.89
N GLU A 252 -14.20 -13.92 -19.57
CA GLU A 252 -14.07 -14.97 -18.57
C GLU A 252 -15.24 -15.95 -18.62
N THR A 253 -16.48 -15.47 -18.66
CA THR A 253 -17.68 -16.33 -18.80
C THR A 253 -17.67 -17.13 -20.10
N THR A 254 -17.26 -16.52 -21.22
CA THR A 254 -17.11 -17.20 -22.51
C THR A 254 -16.01 -18.27 -22.47
N LEU A 255 -14.88 -17.97 -21.83
CA LEU A 255 -13.77 -18.93 -21.64
C LEU A 255 -14.20 -20.10 -20.75
N TYR A 256 -14.93 -19.88 -19.66
CA TYR A 256 -15.46 -20.97 -18.83
C TYR A 256 -16.43 -21.86 -19.59
N ILE A 257 -17.36 -21.29 -20.38
CA ILE A 257 -18.27 -22.08 -21.22
C ILE A 257 -17.49 -22.86 -22.28
N LEU A 258 -16.47 -22.26 -22.90
CA LEU A 258 -15.58 -22.92 -23.86
C LEU A 258 -14.78 -24.05 -23.20
N LEU A 259 -14.18 -23.84 -22.03
CA LEU A 259 -13.46 -24.89 -21.30
C LEU A 259 -14.39 -26.00 -20.85
N THR A 260 -15.60 -25.67 -20.41
CA THR A 260 -16.61 -26.66 -20.00
C THR A 260 -17.02 -27.53 -21.18
N THR A 261 -17.28 -26.92 -22.35
CA THR A 261 -17.62 -27.67 -23.57
C THR A 261 -16.45 -28.49 -24.11
N ILE A 262 -15.22 -27.97 -24.09
CA ILE A 262 -14.01 -28.72 -24.43
C ILE A 262 -13.81 -29.89 -23.46
N THR A 263 -13.92 -29.66 -22.15
CA THR A 263 -13.79 -30.70 -21.12
C THR A 263 -14.86 -31.78 -21.30
N TRP A 264 -16.10 -31.39 -21.59
CA TRP A 264 -17.18 -32.32 -21.92
C TRP A 264 -16.91 -33.11 -23.21
N LEU A 265 -16.39 -32.46 -24.24
CA LEU A 265 -15.96 -33.10 -25.49
C LEU A 265 -14.81 -34.08 -25.26
N LEU A 266 -13.82 -33.73 -24.44
CA LEU A 266 -12.70 -34.61 -24.09
C LEU A 266 -13.19 -35.79 -23.25
N PHE A 267 -14.04 -35.54 -22.25
CA PHE A 267 -14.68 -36.59 -21.46
C PHE A 267 -15.46 -37.57 -22.34
N ARG A 268 -16.29 -37.04 -23.24
CA ARG A 268 -17.16 -37.83 -24.10
C ARG A 268 -16.43 -38.51 -25.27
N ARG A 269 -15.46 -37.84 -25.89
CA ARG A 269 -14.79 -38.29 -27.12
C ARG A 269 -13.48 -39.03 -26.82
N LEU A 270 -12.65 -38.50 -25.92
CA LEU A 270 -11.28 -38.99 -25.68
C LEU A 270 -11.23 -40.03 -24.54
N LEU A 271 -11.98 -39.81 -23.46
CA LEU A 271 -11.96 -40.67 -22.27
C LEU A 271 -12.82 -41.93 -22.40
N TYR A 272 -13.92 -41.90 -23.16
CA TYR A 272 -14.82 -43.08 -23.24
C TYR A 272 -14.46 -44.08 -24.35
N GLY A 273 -13.91 -43.63 -25.48
CA GLY A 273 -13.58 -44.51 -26.61
C GLY A 273 -12.12 -45.00 -26.59
N PRO A 274 -11.15 -44.14 -26.96
CA PRO A 274 -9.74 -44.51 -27.05
C PRO A 274 -9.12 -44.94 -25.72
N LEU A 275 -9.60 -44.43 -24.59
CA LEU A 275 -9.06 -44.78 -23.28
C LEU A 275 -9.40 -46.22 -22.86
N TRP A 276 -10.52 -46.78 -23.32
CA TRP A 276 -10.80 -48.21 -23.15
C TRP A 276 -9.78 -49.05 -23.94
N TRP A 277 -9.40 -48.61 -25.15
CA TRP A 277 -8.28 -49.22 -25.88
C TRP A 277 -6.95 -49.04 -25.15
N PHE A 278 -6.66 -47.85 -24.60
CA PHE A 278 -5.44 -47.58 -23.84
C PHE A 278 -5.36 -48.27 -22.47
N ALA A 279 -6.48 -48.68 -21.87
CA ALA A 279 -6.51 -49.53 -20.68
C ALA A 279 -6.42 -51.02 -21.05
N TRP A 280 -7.04 -51.43 -22.16
CA TRP A 280 -7.05 -52.82 -22.61
C TRP A 280 -5.76 -53.26 -23.31
N LEU A 281 -5.09 -52.36 -24.06
CA LEU A 281 -3.79 -52.59 -24.71
C LEU A 281 -2.67 -52.94 -23.72
N PRO A 282 -2.36 -52.14 -22.69
CA PRO A 282 -1.29 -52.46 -21.75
C PRO A 282 -1.64 -53.69 -20.91
N LEU A 283 -2.92 -53.95 -20.62
CA LEU A 283 -3.33 -55.16 -19.91
C LEU A 283 -3.12 -56.42 -20.77
N LYS A 284 -3.42 -56.36 -22.07
CA LYS A 284 -3.12 -57.45 -23.01
C LYS A 284 -1.62 -57.64 -23.22
N PHE A 285 -0.85 -56.56 -23.35
CA PHE A 285 0.60 -56.65 -23.45
C PHE A 285 1.20 -57.19 -22.15
N ALA A 286 0.79 -56.70 -20.99
CA ALA A 286 1.23 -57.21 -19.69
C ALA A 286 0.89 -58.69 -19.51
N TYR A 287 -0.30 -59.15 -19.91
CA TYR A 287 -0.64 -60.57 -19.89
C TYR A 287 0.24 -61.40 -20.84
N LYS A 288 0.55 -60.90 -22.04
CA LYS A 288 1.46 -61.57 -22.99
C LYS A 288 2.92 -61.54 -22.52
N PHE A 289 3.37 -60.47 -21.90
CA PHE A 289 4.70 -60.37 -21.29
C PHE A 289 4.82 -61.28 -20.07
N LEU A 290 3.82 -61.31 -19.19
CA LEU A 290 3.77 -62.18 -18.02
C LEU A 290 3.70 -63.65 -18.44
N PHE A 291 2.92 -63.99 -19.46
CA PHE A 291 2.88 -65.34 -20.04
C PHE A 291 4.18 -65.70 -20.78
N SER A 292 4.84 -64.75 -21.46
CA SER A 292 6.14 -64.96 -22.10
C SER A 292 7.27 -65.14 -21.09
N ILE A 293 7.23 -64.42 -19.97
CA ILE A 293 8.20 -64.56 -18.88
C ILE A 293 7.95 -65.87 -18.13
N LEU A 294 6.69 -66.26 -17.92
CA LEU A 294 6.33 -67.54 -17.31
C LEU A 294 6.68 -68.74 -18.21
N ALA A 295 6.55 -68.59 -19.53
CA ALA A 295 7.01 -69.58 -20.51
C ALA A 295 8.54 -69.66 -20.60
N ALA A 296 9.26 -68.54 -20.42
CA ALA A 296 10.72 -68.51 -20.40
C ALA A 296 11.34 -69.00 -19.06
N VAL A 297 10.60 -68.91 -17.95
CA VAL A 297 11.04 -69.36 -16.61
C VAL A 297 10.66 -70.83 -16.33
N GLY A 298 9.91 -71.49 -17.22
CA GLY A 298 9.88 -72.95 -17.30
C GLY A 298 9.22 -73.64 -16.10
N LEU A 299 7.97 -73.29 -15.77
CA LEU A 299 7.18 -73.99 -14.75
C LEU A 299 5.94 -74.72 -15.30
N ALA A 300 5.94 -75.06 -16.59
CA ALA A 300 5.13 -76.14 -17.13
C ALA A 300 5.91 -76.83 -18.26
N GLY A 301 6.02 -78.15 -18.17
CA GLY A 301 6.87 -79.02 -18.98
C GLY A 301 6.71 -78.84 -20.49
N GLY A 302 7.82 -79.07 -21.19
CA GLY A 302 7.98 -78.74 -22.59
C GLY A 302 7.26 -79.65 -23.59
N ALA A 303 7.16 -79.13 -24.81
CA ALA A 303 7.48 -79.81 -26.08
C ALA A 303 7.37 -78.78 -27.22
N ALA A 304 8.13 -79.04 -28.30
CA ALA A 304 8.46 -78.21 -29.45
C ALA A 304 7.25 -77.68 -30.29
N PRO A 305 7.47 -76.74 -31.24
CA PRO A 305 6.41 -76.11 -32.00
C PRO A 305 6.01 -76.94 -33.22
N THR A 306 4.73 -77.18 -33.41
CA THR A 306 4.17 -77.65 -34.69
C THR A 306 2.85 -76.96 -35.01
N HIS A 307 2.77 -76.47 -36.24
CA HIS A 307 1.60 -75.88 -36.88
C HIS A 307 0.36 -76.80 -36.83
N ALA A 308 -0.83 -76.24 -36.64
CA ALA A 308 -2.03 -76.56 -37.41
C ALA A 308 -3.23 -75.68 -37.01
N LEU A 309 -3.99 -75.28 -38.02
CA LEU A 309 -5.32 -74.69 -37.93
C LEU A 309 -6.34 -75.72 -37.40
N SER A 310 -7.35 -75.30 -36.62
CA SER A 310 -8.76 -75.66 -36.84
C SER A 310 -9.70 -75.24 -35.67
N SER A 311 -10.77 -74.55 -36.09
CA SER A 311 -12.18 -74.55 -35.65
C SER A 311 -12.66 -75.01 -34.25
N GLN A 312 -13.57 -74.15 -33.75
CA GLN A 312 -14.89 -74.44 -33.13
C GLN A 312 -15.06 -74.66 -31.61
N ALA A 313 -15.75 -73.67 -31.03
CA ALA A 313 -17.05 -73.74 -30.32
C ALA A 313 -17.18 -74.42 -28.93
N ALA A 314 -17.65 -73.57 -28.00
CA ALA A 314 -18.65 -73.77 -26.94
C ALA A 314 -18.44 -74.85 -25.86
N THR A 315 -18.54 -74.45 -24.58
CA THR A 315 -19.68 -74.76 -23.69
C THR A 315 -19.51 -74.17 -22.29
N LEU A 316 -20.65 -73.96 -21.64
CA LEU A 316 -20.89 -73.34 -20.35
C LEU A 316 -20.80 -74.35 -19.18
N SER A 317 -20.66 -73.78 -17.97
CA SER A 317 -21.30 -74.18 -16.69
C SER A 317 -20.52 -74.96 -15.62
N SER A 318 -20.54 -74.35 -14.42
CA SER A 318 -20.90 -74.87 -13.08
C SER A 318 -19.84 -74.58 -12.01
N SER A 319 -20.09 -73.62 -11.11
CA SER A 319 -20.78 -73.73 -9.81
C SER A 319 -19.91 -74.32 -8.70
N SER A 320 -19.57 -73.50 -7.69
CA SER A 320 -19.83 -73.89 -6.29
C SER A 320 -19.68 -72.71 -5.34
N LEU A 321 -20.74 -72.57 -4.54
CA LEU A 321 -21.00 -71.65 -3.45
C LEU A 321 -20.32 -72.19 -2.19
N ILE A 322 -19.61 -71.36 -1.43
CA ILE A 322 -19.27 -71.65 -0.03
C ILE A 322 -19.77 -70.47 0.82
N VAL A 323 -20.67 -70.79 1.73
CA VAL A 323 -21.33 -69.92 2.71
C VAL A 323 -21.08 -70.49 4.10
N GLN A 324 -21.10 -69.59 5.10
CA GLN A 324 -21.30 -69.77 6.56
C GLN A 324 -20.01 -69.61 7.41
N PRO A 325 -20.09 -69.19 8.70
CA PRO A 325 -21.14 -68.43 9.41
C PRO A 325 -20.64 -67.36 10.40
N SER A 326 -21.62 -66.63 10.93
CA SER A 326 -21.74 -66.13 12.31
C SER A 326 -20.86 -64.99 12.82
N ALA A 327 -21.58 -63.91 13.08
CA ALA A 327 -21.27 -62.85 14.03
C ALA A 327 -20.94 -63.39 15.43
N SER A 328 -19.84 -62.88 15.99
CA SER A 328 -19.75 -62.52 17.40
C SER A 328 -18.64 -61.49 17.55
N ASN A 329 -18.99 -60.22 17.67
CA ASN A 329 -18.46 -59.43 18.80
C ASN A 329 -19.25 -58.14 19.00
N GLN A 330 -19.61 -58.02 20.26
CA GLN A 330 -20.59 -57.17 20.88
C GLN A 330 -20.02 -55.78 21.15
N ALA A 331 -20.92 -54.80 21.22
CA ALA A 331 -20.64 -53.40 21.45
C ALA A 331 -20.00 -53.10 22.82
N HIS A 332 -19.12 -52.10 22.86
CA HIS A 332 -18.70 -51.48 24.10
C HIS A 332 -19.78 -50.51 24.62
N ARG A 333 -20.13 -50.71 25.90
CA ARG A 333 -21.08 -49.92 26.71
C ARG A 333 -20.54 -48.51 26.95
N ARG A 334 -21.39 -47.50 26.78
CA ARG A 334 -21.19 -46.14 27.30
C ARG A 334 -21.12 -46.18 28.84
N MET A 335 -20.13 -45.48 29.39
CA MET A 335 -20.17 -44.99 30.77
C MET A 335 -21.26 -43.90 30.87
N PRO A 336 -22.14 -43.92 31.88
CA PRO A 336 -22.91 -42.73 32.21
C PRO A 336 -22.00 -41.79 33.00
N ASP A 337 -22.19 -40.48 32.80
CA ASP A 337 -21.65 -39.40 33.61
C ASP A 337 -20.37 -38.68 33.14
N GLN A 338 -20.32 -38.31 31.85
CA GLN A 338 -19.50 -37.16 31.45
C GLN A 338 -20.18 -36.39 30.31
N GLN A 339 -20.66 -35.18 30.62
CA GLN A 339 -21.22 -34.27 29.63
C GLN A 339 -20.10 -33.68 28.76
N PRO A 340 -20.12 -33.83 27.42
CA PRO A 340 -19.23 -33.07 26.56
C PRO A 340 -19.75 -31.64 26.41
N HIS A 341 -18.96 -30.67 26.85
CA HIS A 341 -19.18 -29.25 26.54
C HIS A 341 -19.02 -29.02 25.03
N PHE A 342 -20.10 -28.60 24.37
CA PHE A 342 -20.07 -28.08 23.01
C PHE A 342 -20.26 -26.55 23.07
N VAL A 343 -19.35 -25.80 22.47
CA VAL A 343 -19.52 -24.35 22.22
C VAL A 343 -19.95 -24.20 20.75
N PRO A 344 -21.21 -23.83 20.46
CA PRO A 344 -21.61 -23.47 19.12
C PRO A 344 -21.10 -22.05 18.82
N ALA A 345 -20.01 -21.94 18.06
CA ALA A 345 -19.59 -20.68 17.48
C ALA A 345 -20.32 -20.50 16.14
N GLY A 346 -21.13 -19.45 16.03
CA GLY A 346 -21.70 -19.00 14.76
C GLY A 346 -23.20 -19.22 14.64
N ALA A 347 -23.98 -18.41 15.36
CA ALA A 347 -25.32 -18.05 14.93
C ALA A 347 -25.55 -16.58 15.32
N GLY A 348 -25.72 -15.73 14.30
CA GLY A 348 -26.11 -14.34 14.48
C GLY A 348 -27.38 -14.26 15.32
N GLY A 349 -27.41 -13.28 16.23
CA GLY A 349 -28.48 -13.07 17.20
C GLY A 349 -29.84 -12.85 16.53
N ALA A 350 -30.59 -13.92 16.38
CA ALA A 350 -32.02 -13.92 16.06
C ALA A 350 -32.60 -15.25 16.57
N GLY A 351 -32.92 -15.32 17.86
CA GLY A 351 -33.47 -16.58 18.40
C GLY A 351 -33.86 -16.65 19.87
N VAL A 352 -33.59 -15.63 20.70
CA VAL A 352 -33.94 -15.70 22.14
C VAL A 352 -34.96 -14.64 22.50
N LYS A 353 -36.21 -14.80 22.04
CA LYS A 353 -37.42 -14.24 22.66
C LYS A 353 -38.64 -15.09 22.29
N ARG A 354 -38.72 -16.30 22.83
CA ARG A 354 -39.98 -17.06 22.89
C ARG A 354 -39.94 -18.05 24.04
N GLY A 355 -40.48 -17.65 25.18
CA GLY A 355 -40.61 -18.44 26.40
C GLY A 355 -40.94 -17.53 27.58
N ASP A 356 -41.83 -17.96 28.46
CA ASP A 356 -42.51 -17.20 29.52
C ASP A 356 -41.59 -16.42 30.49
N PRO A 357 -42.06 -15.31 31.13
CA PRO A 357 -41.24 -14.38 31.91
C PRO A 357 -40.92 -14.84 33.35
N GLN A 358 -40.86 -16.14 33.63
CA GLN A 358 -40.40 -16.65 34.92
C GLN A 358 -39.39 -17.75 34.69
N GLN A 359 -38.20 -17.56 35.29
CA GLN A 359 -37.02 -18.44 35.24
C GLN A 359 -36.06 -18.12 34.07
N GLN A 360 -35.45 -16.95 34.15
CA GLN A 360 -34.18 -16.68 33.49
C GLN A 360 -33.08 -16.81 34.56
N GLU A 361 -32.69 -18.04 34.88
CA GLU A 361 -31.53 -18.28 35.75
C GLU A 361 -30.26 -18.00 34.95
N ASP A 362 -29.50 -16.99 35.39
CA ASP A 362 -28.20 -16.62 34.83
C ASP A 362 -27.22 -17.79 35.01
N PRO A 363 -26.56 -18.30 33.95
CA PRO A 363 -25.67 -19.47 34.02
C PRO A 363 -24.33 -19.19 34.74
N SER A 364 -24.21 -18.10 35.48
CA SER A 364 -23.00 -17.70 36.18
C SER A 364 -22.87 -18.44 37.53
N GLN A 365 -21.65 -18.84 37.90
CA GLN A 365 -21.39 -19.53 39.17
C GLN A 365 -21.76 -18.62 40.37
N PRO A 366 -22.37 -19.17 41.43
CA PRO A 366 -22.88 -18.37 42.55
C PRO A 366 -21.72 -17.59 43.22
N GLY A 367 -21.83 -16.26 43.24
CA GLY A 367 -20.83 -15.35 43.81
C GLY A 367 -19.82 -14.76 42.82
N SER A 368 -19.99 -15.02 41.51
CA SER A 368 -19.17 -14.40 40.46
C SER A 368 -19.43 -12.89 40.35
N VAL A 369 -18.38 -12.11 40.07
CA VAL A 369 -18.46 -10.65 39.85
C VAL A 369 -19.45 -10.31 38.72
N SER A 370 -19.63 -11.21 37.74
CA SER A 370 -20.64 -11.06 36.69
C SER A 370 -22.07 -11.01 37.24
N GLN A 371 -22.36 -11.83 38.25
CA GLN A 371 -23.66 -11.89 38.91
C GLN A 371 -23.90 -10.63 39.75
N GLN A 372 -22.85 -10.12 40.40
CA GLN A 372 -22.91 -8.86 41.16
C GLN A 372 -23.14 -7.65 40.24
N VAL A 373 -22.52 -7.62 39.07
CA VAL A 373 -22.73 -6.58 38.06
C VAL A 373 -24.12 -6.69 37.43
N GLY A 374 -24.62 -7.90 37.19
CA GLY A 374 -25.99 -8.14 36.75
C GLY A 374 -27.02 -7.61 37.76
N GLN A 375 -26.83 -7.90 39.04
CA GLN A 375 -27.70 -7.39 40.12
C GLN A 375 -27.63 -5.87 40.26
N MET A 376 -26.47 -5.24 40.07
CA MET A 376 -26.35 -3.77 40.07
C MET A 376 -27.06 -3.13 38.87
N ALA A 377 -26.97 -3.74 37.68
CA ALA A 377 -27.66 -3.25 36.49
C ALA A 377 -29.19 -3.42 36.61
N GLU A 378 -29.65 -4.53 37.19
CA GLU A 378 -31.06 -4.79 37.42
C GLU A 378 -31.64 -3.93 38.55
N ALA A 379 -30.88 -3.66 39.62
CA ALA A 379 -31.27 -2.70 40.65
C ALA A 379 -31.41 -1.28 40.08
N ALA A 380 -30.53 -0.87 39.16
CA ALA A 380 -30.63 0.41 38.46
C ALA A 380 -31.85 0.48 37.51
N ALA A 381 -32.25 -0.64 36.92
CA ALA A 381 -33.42 -0.74 36.06
C ALA A 381 -34.73 -0.81 36.87
N ALA A 382 -34.73 -1.47 38.02
CA ALA A 382 -35.89 -1.61 38.92
C ALA A 382 -36.18 -0.33 39.72
N SER A 383 -35.20 0.55 39.91
CA SER A 383 -35.38 1.90 40.48
C SER A 383 -35.96 2.91 39.47
N GLY A 384 -36.79 2.47 38.54
CA GLY A 384 -37.52 3.33 37.62
C GLY A 384 -38.80 3.89 38.24
N GLY A 385 -38.71 5.04 38.92
CA GLY A 385 -39.91 5.83 39.26
C GLY A 385 -39.70 6.94 40.29
N ASP A 386 -39.74 8.19 39.80
CA ASP A 386 -40.00 9.46 40.51
C ASP A 386 -38.94 10.08 41.45
N ALA A 387 -38.10 10.94 40.85
CA ALA A 387 -37.58 12.15 41.49
C ALA A 387 -37.61 13.31 40.47
N PRO A 388 -37.93 14.55 40.89
CA PRO A 388 -38.36 15.61 39.98
C PRO A 388 -37.20 16.12 39.12
N ARG A 389 -37.47 16.21 37.81
CA ARG A 389 -36.63 16.87 36.82
C ARG A 389 -36.51 18.37 37.16
N GLN A 390 -35.38 18.77 37.70
CA GLN A 390 -34.89 20.15 37.63
C GLN A 390 -33.47 20.13 37.09
N GLY A 391 -33.25 20.90 36.02
CA GLY A 391 -31.93 21.21 35.45
C GLY A 391 -31.48 20.23 34.36
N GLU A 392 -31.63 20.62 33.10
CA GLU A 392 -30.87 20.03 31.99
C GLU A 392 -29.38 20.33 32.18
N ASP A 393 -28.62 19.37 32.71
CA ASP A 393 -27.16 19.41 32.62
C ASP A 393 -26.74 18.99 31.21
N VAL A 394 -26.64 20.00 30.34
CA VAL A 394 -26.00 19.86 29.02
C VAL A 394 -24.55 19.43 29.26
N PRO A 395 -24.05 18.34 28.64
CA PRO A 395 -22.66 17.93 28.81
C PRO A 395 -21.72 19.05 28.35
N ARG A 396 -20.96 19.62 29.28
CA ARG A 396 -20.00 20.70 29.02
C ARG A 396 -18.66 20.12 28.57
N ARG A 397 -18.05 20.74 27.56
CA ARG A 397 -16.64 20.48 27.21
C ARG A 397 -15.75 21.05 28.32
N GLY A 398 -14.49 20.58 28.43
CA GLY A 398 -13.53 20.97 29.48
C GLY A 398 -13.25 22.48 29.64
N ASP A 399 -13.80 23.32 28.75
CA ASP A 399 -13.66 24.78 28.73
C ASP A 399 -14.92 25.52 29.22
N GLY A 400 -15.95 24.81 29.71
CA GLY A 400 -17.07 25.40 30.48
C GLY A 400 -18.29 25.93 29.68
N GLU A 401 -18.19 26.03 28.34
CA GLU A 401 -19.30 26.43 27.46
C GLU A 401 -20.29 25.27 27.18
N PRO A 402 -21.62 25.52 27.14
CA PRO A 402 -22.63 24.50 26.87
C PRO A 402 -22.63 24.07 25.40
N LEU A 403 -22.79 22.76 25.15
CA LEU A 403 -22.94 22.21 23.80
C LEU A 403 -24.28 22.66 23.18
N VAL A 404 -24.27 23.73 22.41
CA VAL A 404 -25.43 24.15 21.60
C VAL A 404 -25.52 23.26 20.37
N GLU A 405 -26.59 22.47 20.27
CA GLU A 405 -26.93 21.73 19.05
C GLU A 405 -27.14 22.72 17.91
N SER A 406 -26.21 22.70 16.95
CA SER A 406 -26.25 23.63 15.83
C SER A 406 -27.37 23.26 14.85
N ASP A 407 -28.30 24.20 14.65
CA ASP A 407 -29.31 24.22 13.57
C ASP A 407 -28.66 24.34 12.18
N LYS A 408 -27.98 23.29 11.74
CA LYS A 408 -27.48 23.16 10.36
C LYS A 408 -28.34 22.12 9.65
N PRO A 409 -28.93 22.45 8.48
CA PRO A 409 -29.78 21.51 7.76
C PRO A 409 -28.99 20.25 7.42
N ARG A 410 -29.60 19.10 7.72
CA ARG A 410 -28.96 17.78 7.64
C ARG A 410 -28.49 17.47 6.21
N ASN A 411 -27.25 17.03 6.10
CA ASN A 411 -26.59 16.71 4.84
C ASN A 411 -27.30 15.53 4.11
N PRO A 412 -27.87 15.73 2.91
CA PRO A 412 -28.67 14.72 2.23
C PRO A 412 -27.85 13.54 1.67
N LYS A 413 -26.51 13.61 1.68
CA LYS A 413 -25.65 12.56 1.11
C LYS A 413 -25.22 11.47 2.09
N LYS A 414 -25.63 11.54 3.36
CA LYS A 414 -25.32 10.51 4.36
C LYS A 414 -26.54 9.63 4.60
N ARG A 415 -26.57 8.46 3.96
CA ARG A 415 -27.64 7.46 4.17
C ARG A 415 -27.40 6.79 5.52
N MET A 416 -28.10 7.26 6.56
CA MET A 416 -28.12 6.57 7.85
C MET A 416 -29.04 5.35 7.74
N TRP A 417 -28.67 4.29 8.45
CA TRP A 417 -29.51 3.12 8.63
C TRP A 417 -30.69 3.51 9.53
N ASP A 418 -31.87 3.68 8.95
CA ASP A 418 -33.10 3.91 9.72
C ASP A 418 -33.73 2.55 10.06
N GLU A 419 -33.50 2.10 11.29
CA GLU A 419 -33.90 0.78 11.77
C GLU A 419 -35.42 0.55 11.63
N ASN A 420 -36.22 1.61 11.78
CA ASN A 420 -37.67 1.56 11.60
C ASN A 420 -38.09 1.39 10.14
N ALA A 421 -37.38 2.04 9.20
CA ALA A 421 -37.67 1.94 7.78
C ALA A 421 -37.22 0.60 7.19
N GLU A 422 -36.11 0.06 7.70
CA GLU A 422 -35.62 -1.28 7.38
C GLU A 422 -36.60 -2.34 7.91
N ARG A 423 -37.01 -2.25 9.19
CA ARG A 423 -37.99 -3.18 9.80
C ARG A 423 -39.32 -3.22 9.06
N ALA A 424 -39.88 -2.07 8.69
CA ALA A 424 -41.13 -2.03 7.92
C ALA A 424 -41.02 -2.72 6.55
N LYS A 425 -39.86 -2.63 5.89
CA LYS A 425 -39.60 -3.33 4.62
C LYS A 425 -39.48 -4.85 4.81
N TYR A 426 -38.84 -5.29 5.89
CA TYR A 426 -38.75 -6.70 6.24
C TYR A 426 -40.12 -7.29 6.59
N GLU A 427 -40.95 -6.56 7.33
CA GLU A 427 -42.33 -6.96 7.63
C GLU A 427 -43.18 -7.05 6.36
N ALA A 428 -43.04 -6.09 5.44
CA ALA A 428 -43.72 -6.13 4.15
C ALA A 428 -43.29 -7.34 3.29
N GLN A 429 -41.99 -7.66 3.26
CA GLN A 429 -41.49 -8.84 2.55
C GLN A 429 -42.01 -10.16 3.13
N GLN A 430 -42.07 -10.27 4.46
CA GLN A 430 -42.62 -11.47 5.11
C GLN A 430 -44.11 -11.63 4.85
N GLN A 431 -44.86 -10.52 4.78
CA GLN A 431 -46.29 -10.57 4.41
C GLN A 431 -46.48 -11.00 2.96
N GLU A 432 -45.63 -10.53 2.04
CA GLU A 432 -45.68 -10.93 0.64
C GLU A 432 -45.34 -12.42 0.44
N GLU A 433 -44.34 -12.94 1.16
CA GLU A 433 -44.01 -14.37 1.15
C GLU A 433 -45.14 -15.24 1.73
N GLN A 434 -45.80 -14.78 2.80
CA GLN A 434 -46.95 -15.49 3.38
C GLN A 434 -48.18 -15.47 2.45
N GLN A 435 -48.40 -14.38 1.71
CA GLN A 435 -49.46 -14.32 0.70
C GLN A 435 -49.17 -15.27 -0.47
N ARG A 436 -47.93 -15.30 -0.97
CA ARG A 436 -47.52 -16.25 -2.02
C ARG A 436 -47.71 -17.71 -1.59
N GLN A 437 -47.36 -18.05 -0.35
CA GLN A 437 -47.58 -19.39 0.18
C GLN A 437 -49.06 -19.75 0.36
N ARG A 438 -49.94 -18.76 0.56
CA ARG A 438 -51.39 -18.97 0.59
C ARG A 438 -52.01 -19.13 -0.78
N ASP A 439 -51.48 -18.45 -1.79
CA ASP A 439 -51.96 -18.57 -3.17
C ASP A 439 -51.45 -19.85 -3.86
N GLU A 440 -50.42 -20.50 -3.32
CA GLU A 440 -49.87 -21.79 -3.77
C GLU A 440 -50.56 -23.04 -3.15
N LEU A 441 -51.52 -22.85 -2.24
CA LEU A 441 -52.36 -23.89 -1.62
C LEU A 441 -53.80 -23.82 -2.14
#